data_AF-A0A973LQN3-F1
#
_entry.id   AF-A0A973LQN3-F1
#
_cell.length_a   1.000
_cell.length_b   1.000
_cell.length_c   1.000
_cell.angle_alpha   90.00
_cell.angle_beta   90.00
_cell.angle_gamma   90.00
#
_symmetry.space_group_name_H-M   'P 1'
#
loop_
_entity.id
_entity.type
_entity.pdbx_description
1 polymer ?
#
loop_
_entity_poly.entity_id
_entity_poly.type
_entity_poly.pdbx_seq_one_letter_code
_entity_poly.pdbx_strand_id
1 'polypeptide(L)'
;MYVVVAGETLLPVGGAARRPADPVQAVRELEAGQRPRWVWADTRESYPPLLERGVRVARCHDLALTEGLLLAHEGRYGEPRSARAAHARL
;
A
#
# COMPACT_ATOMS: atom_id res chain seq x y z
N MET A 1 1.23 13.19 -6.04
CA MET A 1 2.34 12.23 -6.03
C MET A 1 1.89 10.96 -5.32
N TYR A 2 2.27 9.79 -5.84
CA TYR A 2 1.92 8.49 -5.27
C TYR A 2 3.12 7.88 -4.56
N VAL A 3 2.90 7.21 -3.42
CA VAL A 3 3.96 6.46 -2.72
C VAL A 3 3.47 5.04 -2.46
N VAL A 4 4.21 4.05 -2.95
CA VAL A 4 3.96 2.63 -2.69
C VAL A 4 4.60 2.24 -1.37
N VAL A 5 3.84 1.52 -0.54
CA VAL A 5 4.33 0.85 0.67
C VAL A 5 4.30 -0.66 0.43
N ALA A 6 5.45 -1.30 0.54
CA ALA A 6 5.60 -2.75 0.43
C ALA A 6 6.46 -3.25 1.60
N GLY A 7 5.79 -3.65 2.69
CA GLY A 7 6.45 -3.92 3.96
C GLY A 7 7.21 -2.68 4.44
N GLU A 8 8.53 -2.81 4.60
CA GLU A 8 9.42 -1.75 5.07
C GLU A 8 9.91 -0.82 3.94
N THR A 9 9.49 -1.06 2.69
CA THR A 9 9.95 -0.30 1.53
C THR A 9 8.98 0.81 1.17
N LEU A 10 9.52 2.02 0.96
CA LEU A 10 8.80 3.16 0.40
C LEU A 10 9.30 3.46 -1.01
N LEU A 11 8.39 3.60 -1.96
CA LEU A 11 8.70 3.93 -3.35
C LEU A 11 7.80 5.08 -3.83
N PRO A 12 8.30 6.32 -3.89
CA PRO A 12 7.64 7.39 -4.60
C PRO A 12 7.58 7.08 -6.09
N VAL A 13 6.43 7.27 -6.72
CA VAL A 13 6.31 7.12 -8.18
C VAL A 13 7.21 8.15 -8.88
N GLY A 14 8.07 7.68 -9.77
CA GLY A 14 9.10 8.49 -10.45
C GLY A 14 10.38 8.71 -9.62
N GLY A 15 10.49 8.08 -8.44
CA GLY A 15 11.69 8.10 -7.60
C GLY A 15 12.29 6.71 -7.37
N ALA A 16 13.35 6.65 -6.57
CA ALA A 16 13.97 5.39 -6.17
C ALA A 16 13.28 4.77 -4.93
N ALA A 17 13.23 3.44 -4.90
CA ALA A 17 12.81 2.70 -3.72
C ALA A 17 13.82 2.91 -2.58
N ARG A 18 13.32 3.04 -1.35
CA ARG A 18 14.15 3.14 -0.15
C ARG A 18 13.57 2.35 1.00
N ARG A 19 14.45 1.90 1.90
CA ARG A 19 14.10 1.23 3.16
C ARG A 19 14.49 2.14 4.34
N PRO A 20 13.59 3.02 4.80
CA PRO A 20 13.86 3.82 5.98
C PRO A 20 14.09 2.92 7.20
N ALA A 21 14.95 3.34 8.12
CA ALA A 21 15.17 2.65 9.39
C ALA A 21 13.90 2.58 10.25
N ASP A 22 13.03 3.58 10.14
CA ASP A 22 11.68 3.60 10.72
C ASP A 22 10.65 3.91 9.63
N PRO A 23 9.99 2.88 9.05
CA PRO A 23 8.97 3.07 8.02
C PRO A 23 7.78 3.91 8.49
N VAL A 24 7.35 3.77 9.73
CA VAL A 24 6.18 4.49 10.24
C VAL A 24 6.50 5.97 10.44
N GLN A 25 7.70 6.29 10.93
CA GLN A 25 8.16 7.68 11.01
C GLN A 25 8.30 8.31 9.62
N ALA A 26 8.86 7.58 8.66
CA ALA A 26 8.96 8.05 7.28
C ALA A 26 7.57 8.30 6.65
N VAL A 27 6.57 7.46 6.95
CA VAL A 27 5.17 7.69 6.54
C VAL A 27 4.60 8.95 7.19
N ARG A 28 4.83 9.17 8.49
CA ARG A 28 4.38 10.37 9.20
C ARG A 28 4.92 11.65 8.55
N GLU A 29 6.22 11.69 8.27
CA GLU A 29 6.88 12.85 7.68
C GLU A 29 6.36 13.15 6.27
N LEU A 30 6.21 12.10 5.43
CA LEU A 30 5.65 12.23 4.10
C LEU A 30 4.19 12.70 4.12
N GLU A 31 3.38 12.14 5.02
CA GLU A 31 1.98 12.55 5.17
C GLU A 31 1.88 14.02 5.59
N ALA A 32 2.67 14.45 6.57
CA ALA A 32 2.66 15.82 7.07
C ALA A 32 3.16 16.83 6.02
N GLY A 33 4.25 16.51 5.31
CA GLY A 33 4.90 17.43 4.38
C GLY A 33 4.32 17.44 2.97
N GLN A 34 3.82 16.31 2.48
CA GLN A 34 3.47 16.13 1.06
C GLN A 34 2.05 15.62 0.83
N ARG A 35 1.40 15.05 1.85
CA ARG A 35 0.06 14.43 1.77
C ARG A 35 -0.11 13.58 0.50
N PRO A 36 0.78 12.61 0.22
CA PRO A 36 0.73 11.85 -1.02
C PRO A 36 -0.55 11.01 -1.08
N ARG A 37 -0.75 10.35 -2.22
CA ARG A 37 -1.69 9.23 -2.30
C ARG A 37 -0.91 7.93 -2.10
N TRP A 38 -1.23 7.21 -1.03
CA TRP A 38 -0.57 5.95 -0.72
C TRP A 38 -1.10 4.83 -1.60
N VAL A 39 -0.23 3.88 -1.94
CA VAL A 39 -0.61 2.61 -2.58
C VAL A 39 -0.12 1.49 -1.67
N TRP A 40 -1.04 0.68 -1.17
CA TRP A 40 -0.77 -0.39 -0.22
C TRP A 40 -0.90 -1.73 -0.92
N ALA A 41 0.00 -2.67 -0.60
CA ALA A 41 -0.17 -4.06 -1.01
C ALA A 41 -1.47 -4.64 -0.41
N ASP A 42 -1.67 -4.42 0.89
CA ASP A 42 -2.88 -4.77 1.64
C ASP A 42 -3.03 -3.84 2.86
N THR A 43 -4.20 -3.22 3.04
CA THR A 43 -4.52 -2.40 4.23
C THR A 43 -4.32 -3.17 5.52
N ARG A 44 -4.71 -4.45 5.55
CA ARG A 44 -4.71 -5.29 6.75
C ARG A 44 -3.31 -5.50 7.30
N GLU A 45 -2.30 -5.43 6.45
CA GLU A 45 -0.88 -5.53 6.83
C GLU A 45 -0.28 -4.14 7.06
N SER A 46 -0.63 -3.16 6.22
CA SER A 46 0.09 -1.89 6.16
C SER A 46 -0.41 -0.85 7.17
N TYR A 47 -1.71 -0.85 7.49
CA TYR A 47 -2.32 0.24 8.27
C TYR A 47 -2.31 0.03 9.79
N PRO A 48 -2.50 -1.19 10.35
CA PRO A 48 -2.48 -1.37 11.80
C PRO A 48 -1.19 -0.85 12.48
N PRO A 49 0.03 -1.12 11.98
CA PRO A 49 1.25 -0.59 12.61
C PRO A 49 1.34 0.94 12.60
N LEU A 50 0.74 1.59 11.60
CA LEU A 50 0.65 3.06 11.53
C LEU A 50 -0.31 3.59 12.59
N LEU A 51 -1.48 2.96 12.73
CA LEU A 51 -2.50 3.35 13.70
C LEU A 51 -2.03 3.18 15.14
N GLU A 52 -1.35 2.07 15.45
CA GLU A 52 -0.77 1.79 16.77
C GLU A 52 0.20 2.89 17.21
N ARG A 53 0.89 3.51 16.26
CA ARG A 53 1.80 4.65 16.50
C ARG A 53 1.15 6.02 16.27
N GLY A 54 -0.17 6.08 16.13
CA GLY A 54 -0.91 7.33 15.98
C GLY A 54 -0.67 8.05 14.65
N VAL A 55 -0.27 7.33 13.60
CA VAL A 55 -0.16 7.86 12.24
C VAL A 55 -1.45 7.57 11.49
N ARG A 56 -2.17 8.63 11.09
CA ARG A 56 -3.31 8.52 10.17
C ARG A 56 -2.94 9.14 8.84
N VAL A 57 -3.21 8.42 7.75
CA VAL A 57 -3.04 8.93 6.39
C VAL A 57 -4.39 9.30 5.78
N ALA A 58 -4.42 10.31 4.92
CA ALA A 58 -5.66 10.83 4.37
C ALA A 58 -6.14 10.09 3.11
N ARG A 59 -5.22 9.59 2.27
CA ARG A 59 -5.56 9.04 0.93
C ARG A 59 -4.77 7.78 0.62
N CYS A 60 -5.45 6.66 0.36
CA CYS A 60 -4.81 5.42 -0.08
C CYS A 60 -5.56 4.73 -1.22
N HIS A 61 -4.87 3.82 -1.90
CA HIS A 61 -5.40 2.73 -2.70
C HIS A 61 -4.92 1.42 -2.11
N ASP A 62 -5.79 0.42 -2.07
CA ASP A 62 -5.48 -0.93 -1.61
C ASP A 62 -5.53 -1.90 -2.79
N LEU A 63 -4.40 -2.51 -3.11
CA LEU A 63 -4.27 -3.43 -4.24
C LEU A 63 -5.00 -4.75 -4.00
N ALA A 64 -4.89 -5.35 -2.81
CA ALA A 64 -5.58 -6.59 -2.47
C ALA A 64 -7.11 -6.42 -2.47
N LEU A 65 -7.61 -5.26 -2.00
CA LEU A 65 -9.03 -4.91 -2.10
C LEU A 65 -9.45 -4.76 -3.56
N THR A 66 -8.72 -3.97 -4.33
CA THR A 66 -9.03 -3.68 -5.74
C THR A 66 -9.05 -4.97 -6.56
N GLU A 67 -8.03 -5.82 -6.43
CA GLU A 67 -7.98 -7.11 -7.12
C GLU A 67 -9.12 -8.02 -6.67
N GLY A 68 -9.47 -8.05 -5.39
CA GLY A 68 -10.62 -8.82 -4.91
C GLY A 68 -11.94 -8.41 -5.56
N LEU A 69 -12.15 -7.10 -5.79
CA LEU A 69 -13.32 -6.60 -6.50
C LEU A 69 -13.33 -6.98 -7.98
N LEU A 70 -12.17 -6.89 -8.65
CA LEU A 70 -12.02 -7.28 -10.05
C LEU A 70 -12.23 -8.78 -10.25
N LEU A 71 -11.64 -9.62 -9.40
CA LEU A 71 -11.86 -11.06 -9.41
C LEU A 71 -13.33 -11.40 -9.16
N ALA A 72 -13.99 -10.73 -8.22
CA ALA A 72 -15.42 -10.92 -7.98
C ALA A 72 -16.26 -10.55 -9.22
N HIS A 73 -15.93 -9.44 -9.88
CA HIS A 73 -16.59 -9.02 -11.13
C HIS A 73 -16.42 -10.06 -12.25
N GLU A 74 -15.27 -10.73 -12.31
CA GLU A 74 -14.98 -11.82 -13.25
C GLU A 74 -15.58 -13.18 -12.84
N GLY A 75 -16.33 -13.27 -11.74
CA GLY A 75 -16.89 -14.54 -11.24
C GLY A 75 -15.88 -15.44 -10.53
N ARG A 76 -14.71 -14.90 -10.16
CA ARG A 76 -13.56 -15.58 -9.55
C ARG A 76 -13.38 -15.20 -8.08
N TYR A 77 -14.49 -14.92 -7.40
CA TYR A 77 -14.47 -14.54 -5.98
C TYR A 77 -13.80 -15.63 -5.14
N GLY A 78 -12.92 -15.21 -4.22
CA GLY A 78 -12.18 -16.11 -3.32
C GLY A 78 -10.82 -16.56 -3.86
N GLU A 79 -10.50 -16.28 -5.11
CA GLU A 79 -9.14 -16.53 -5.62
C GLU A 79 -8.08 -15.70 -4.88
N PRO A 80 -6.81 -16.17 -4.84
CA PRO A 80 -5.71 -15.41 -4.25
C PRO A 80 -5.61 -14.00 -4.84
N ARG A 81 -5.55 -13.00 -3.96
CA ARG A 81 -5.49 -11.57 -4.29
C ARG A 81 -4.28 -10.91 -3.63
N SER A 82 -3.32 -10.53 -4.46
CA SER A 82 -2.12 -9.75 -4.13
C SER A 82 -1.44 -9.33 -5.43
N ALA A 83 -0.60 -8.29 -5.39
CA ALA A 83 0.21 -7.92 -6.56
C ALA A 83 1.03 -9.09 -7.14
N ARG A 84 1.49 -10.02 -6.29
CA ARG A 84 2.18 -11.25 -6.73
C ARG A 84 1.23 -12.24 -7.41
N ALA A 85 0.03 -12.43 -6.86
CA ALA A 85 -0.98 -13.29 -7.47
C ALA A 85 -1.44 -12.74 -8.82
N ALA A 86 -1.66 -11.43 -8.94
CA ALA A 86 -1.91 -10.74 -10.20
C ALA A 86 -0.81 -10.99 -11.22
N HIS A 87 0.46 -10.78 -10.83
CA HIS A 87 1.60 -10.99 -11.71
C HIS A 87 1.75 -12.45 -12.16
N ALA A 88 1.40 -13.42 -11.32
CA ALA A 88 1.50 -14.84 -11.65
C ALA A 88 0.51 -15.30 -12.75
N ARG A 89 -0.48 -14.47 -13.11
CA ARG A 89 -1.45 -14.74 -14.18
C ARG A 89 -1.13 -14.04 -15.50
N LEU A 90 -0.05 -13.25 -15.56
CA LEU A 90 0.46 -12.62 -16.78
C LEU A 90 1.32 -13.61 -17.57
#